data_AF-A0A4Q4Y056-F1
#
_entry.id   AF-A0A4Q4Y056-F1
#
_cell.length_a   1.000
_cell.length_b   1.000
_cell.length_c   1.000
_cell.angle_alpha   90.00
_cell.angle_beta   90.00
_cell.angle_gamma   90.00
#
_symmetry.space_group_name_H-M   'P 1'
#
loop_
_entity.id
_entity.type
_entity.pdbx_description
1 polymer ?
#
loop_
_entity_poly.entity_id
_entity_poly.type
_entity_poly.pdbx_seq_one_letter_code
_entity_poly.pdbx_strand_id
1 'polypeptide(L)'
;MPQLPDSMLRLDARFTHLFVRNRADWQTGIDSNAASSTDRSQEIKDLNLLLRSKTVKSAGLPQLVNATVSVIGNYLSRAMRLSGPIEPERPLSTYGIDSLAAVEFRNWVRLELGAALFVLDITTAPSLISLSDRIVSKVDSV
;
A
#
# COMPACT_ATOMS: atom_id res chain seq x y z
N MET A 1 -4.07 24.42 11.45
CA MET A 1 -3.31 23.97 10.26
C MET A 1 -4.08 22.83 9.60
N PRO A 2 -4.52 22.94 8.34
CA PRO A 2 -5.14 21.83 7.62
C PRO A 2 -4.12 20.69 7.41
N GLN A 3 -4.58 19.45 7.54
CA GLN A 3 -3.73 18.25 7.37
C GLN A 3 -3.37 18.05 5.89
N LEU A 4 -2.17 17.51 5.63
CA LEU A 4 -1.71 17.27 4.26
C LEU A 4 -2.62 16.27 3.53
N PRO A 5 -2.80 16.39 2.21
CA PRO A 5 -3.73 15.56 1.42
C PRO A 5 -3.44 14.06 1.43
N ASP A 6 -2.22 13.68 1.81
CA ASP A 6 -1.64 12.35 1.66
C ASP A 6 -1.32 11.72 3.03
N SER A 7 -2.22 12.02 3.98
CA SER A 7 -2.24 11.54 5.36
C SER A 7 -3.16 10.31 5.47
N MET A 8 -2.72 9.31 6.24
CA MET A 8 -3.45 8.05 6.47
C MET A 8 -4.80 8.25 7.19
N LEU A 9 -4.98 9.38 7.87
CA LEU A 9 -6.24 9.76 8.53
C LEU A 9 -7.41 9.94 7.55
N ARG A 10 -7.12 10.10 6.26
CA ARG A 10 -8.12 10.25 5.21
C ARG A 10 -8.93 8.97 4.96
N LEU A 11 -8.41 7.82 5.38
CA LEU A 11 -9.09 6.52 5.29
C LEU A 11 -10.10 6.30 6.42
N ASP A 12 -10.13 7.16 7.44
CA ASP A 12 -11.01 7.04 8.60
C ASP A 12 -12.11 8.11 8.56
N ALA A 13 -13.36 7.63 8.48
CA ALA A 13 -14.55 8.46 8.35
C ALA A 13 -14.70 9.52 9.46
N ARG A 14 -14.15 9.25 10.65
CA ARG A 14 -14.22 10.16 11.80
C ARG A 14 -13.41 11.44 11.57
N PHE A 15 -12.37 11.38 10.75
CA PHE A 15 -11.46 12.50 10.50
C PHE A 15 -11.75 13.26 9.20
N THR A 16 -12.83 12.93 8.49
CA THR A 16 -13.24 13.59 7.24
C THR A 16 -13.35 15.12 7.40
N HIS A 17 -13.81 15.59 8.55
CA HIS A 17 -13.98 17.01 8.88
C HIS A 17 -12.66 17.77 9.10
N LEU A 18 -11.51 17.09 9.22
CA LEU A 18 -10.20 17.73 9.33
C LEU A 18 -9.59 18.06 7.95
N PHE A 19 -10.22 17.58 6.89
CA PHE A 19 -9.83 17.82 5.49
C PHE A 19 -10.73 18.86 4.80
N VAL A 20 -11.26 19.84 5.56
CA VAL A 20 -12.11 20.92 5.02
C VAL A 20 -11.38 21.60 3.85
N ARG A 21 -11.87 21.30 2.65
CA ARG A 21 -11.45 21.88 1.38
C ARG A 21 -11.95 23.32 1.37
N ASN A 22 -11.12 24.28 1.79
CA ASN A 22 -11.40 25.68 1.49
C ASN A 22 -11.30 25.85 -0.03
N ARG A 23 -12.44 25.85 -0.72
CA ARG A 23 -12.55 25.89 -2.19
C ARG A 23 -12.29 27.31 -2.75
N ALA A 24 -11.89 28.27 -1.91
CA ALA A 24 -11.90 29.69 -2.28
C ALA A 24 -10.52 30.38 -2.38
N ASP A 25 -9.37 29.69 -2.27
CA ASP A 25 -8.12 30.47 -2.09
C ASP A 25 -6.81 29.97 -2.74
N TRP A 26 -6.79 29.02 -3.69
CA TRP A 26 -5.52 28.69 -4.36
C TRP A 26 -5.71 28.31 -5.83
N GLN A 27 -5.87 29.35 -6.67
CA GLN A 27 -5.65 29.28 -8.12
C GLN A 27 -4.27 29.87 -8.44
N THR A 28 -3.20 29.39 -7.82
CA THR A 28 -1.81 29.71 -8.22
C THR A 28 -0.85 28.66 -7.67
N GLY A 29 -0.67 27.57 -8.45
CA GLY A 29 0.47 26.65 -8.33
C GLY A 29 0.40 25.64 -7.19
N ILE A 30 0.11 24.38 -7.52
CA ILE A 30 0.77 23.13 -7.06
C ILE A 30 -0.10 21.98 -7.60
N ASP A 31 0.07 21.69 -8.90
CA ASP A 31 -0.61 20.57 -9.58
C ASP A 31 0.25 19.29 -9.60
N SER A 32 1.38 19.27 -8.89
CA SER A 32 2.30 18.12 -8.86
C SER A 32 1.90 17.00 -7.88
N ASN A 33 0.98 17.26 -6.93
CA ASN A 33 0.62 16.29 -5.88
C ASN A 33 -0.73 15.58 -6.10
N ALA A 34 -1.60 16.12 -6.96
CA ALA A 34 -2.87 15.48 -7.31
C ALA A 34 -2.70 14.38 -8.37
N ALA A 35 -1.73 14.53 -9.27
CA ALA A 35 -1.36 13.53 -10.25
C ALA A 35 -0.87 12.25 -9.57
N SER A 36 0.07 12.35 -8.61
CA SER A 36 0.61 11.16 -7.91
C SER A 36 -0.43 10.44 -7.04
N SER A 37 -1.37 11.15 -6.43
CA SER A 37 -2.45 10.52 -5.65
C SER A 37 -3.44 9.76 -6.54
N THR A 38 -3.71 10.27 -7.74
CA THR A 38 -4.59 9.63 -8.72
C THR A 38 -3.91 8.40 -9.32
N ASP A 39 -2.62 8.52 -9.65
CA ASP A 39 -1.78 7.46 -10.23
C ASP A 39 -1.64 6.26 -9.28
N ARG A 40 -1.36 6.49 -7.99
CA ARG A 40 -1.29 5.41 -6.97
C ARG A 40 -2.62 4.70 -6.74
N SER A 41 -3.71 5.47 -6.75
CA SER A 41 -5.05 4.90 -6.66
C SER A 41 -5.36 4.06 -7.91
N GLN A 42 -4.74 4.37 -9.05
CA GLN A 42 -4.84 3.59 -10.27
C GLN A 42 -4.00 2.32 -10.18
N GLU A 43 -2.76 2.37 -9.69
CA GLU A 43 -1.90 1.19 -9.47
C GLU A 43 -2.58 0.14 -8.56
N ILE A 44 -3.19 0.57 -7.46
CA ILE A 44 -3.92 -0.33 -6.54
C ILE A 44 -5.15 -0.93 -7.21
N LYS A 45 -5.88 -0.15 -8.03
CA LYS A 45 -7.04 -0.65 -8.80
C LYS A 45 -6.61 -1.65 -9.86
N ASP A 46 -5.54 -1.37 -10.60
CA ASP A 46 -4.99 -2.24 -11.62
C ASP A 46 -4.50 -3.56 -11.01
N LEU A 47 -3.85 -3.49 -9.84
CA LEU A 47 -3.47 -4.67 -9.08
C LEU A 47 -4.69 -5.47 -8.60
N ASN A 48 -5.72 -4.81 -8.08
CA ASN A 48 -6.97 -5.48 -7.69
C ASN A 48 -7.69 -6.13 -8.88
N LEU A 49 -7.69 -5.48 -10.04
CA LEU A 49 -8.19 -6.06 -11.29
C LEU A 49 -7.38 -7.29 -11.67
N LEU A 50 -6.05 -7.26 -11.52
CA LEU A 50 -5.18 -8.39 -11.81
C LEU A 50 -5.41 -9.57 -10.85
N LEU A 51 -5.54 -9.29 -9.54
CA LEU A 51 -5.90 -10.28 -8.52
C LEU A 51 -7.28 -10.91 -8.78
N ARG A 52 -8.29 -10.09 -9.07
CA ARG A 52 -9.69 -10.53 -9.27
C ARG A 52 -9.92 -11.21 -10.60
N SER A 53 -9.21 -10.80 -11.66
CA SER A 53 -9.42 -11.30 -13.01
C SER A 53 -9.04 -12.78 -13.18
N LYS A 54 -8.52 -13.45 -12.13
CA LYS A 54 -8.14 -14.88 -12.18
C LYS A 54 -7.21 -15.18 -13.36
N THR A 55 -6.48 -14.17 -13.85
CA THR A 55 -6.01 -14.16 -15.24
C THR A 55 -4.88 -15.12 -15.52
N VAL A 56 -4.26 -15.77 -14.54
CA VAL A 56 -3.34 -16.85 -14.89
C VAL A 56 -3.22 -17.95 -13.83
N LYS A 57 -3.90 -19.07 -14.07
CA LYS A 57 -3.65 -20.34 -13.37
C LYS A 57 -2.22 -20.92 -13.53
N SER A 58 -1.24 -20.22 -14.11
CA SER A 58 0.18 -20.62 -14.01
C SER A 58 1.22 -19.62 -14.58
N ALA A 59 0.93 -18.89 -15.66
CA ALA A 59 1.96 -18.16 -16.42
C ALA A 59 2.23 -16.68 -16.03
N GLY A 60 1.39 -16.05 -15.19
CA GLY A 60 1.57 -14.64 -14.77
C GLY A 60 1.78 -14.44 -13.27
N LEU A 61 1.97 -15.53 -12.53
CA LEU A 61 2.32 -15.51 -11.12
C LEU A 61 3.55 -14.63 -10.80
N PRO A 62 4.66 -14.68 -11.56
CA PRO A 62 5.80 -13.79 -11.29
C PRO A 62 5.48 -12.31 -11.58
N GLN A 63 4.64 -12.02 -12.57
CA GLN A 63 4.23 -10.65 -12.89
C GLN A 63 3.30 -10.08 -11.81
N LEU A 64 2.39 -10.90 -11.28
CA LEU A 64 1.51 -10.55 -10.17
C LEU A 64 2.31 -10.28 -8.89
N VAL A 65 3.28 -11.14 -8.56
CA VAL A 65 4.16 -10.93 -7.40
C VAL A 65 4.95 -9.63 -7.56
N ASN A 66 5.51 -9.36 -8.75
CA ASN A 66 6.25 -8.12 -9.01
C ASN A 66 5.35 -6.87 -8.87
N ALA A 67 4.13 -6.90 -9.41
CA ALA A 67 3.17 -5.81 -9.24
C ALA A 67 2.82 -5.60 -7.75
N THR A 68 2.64 -6.69 -7.01
CA THR A 68 2.36 -6.67 -5.56
C THR A 68 3.53 -6.09 -4.77
N VAL A 69 4.76 -6.47 -5.10
CA VAL A 69 5.99 -5.92 -4.52
C VAL A 69 6.08 -4.40 -4.74
N SER A 70 5.78 -3.92 -5.95
CA SER A 70 5.81 -2.48 -6.26
C SER A 70 4.81 -1.70 -5.39
N VAL A 71 3.56 -2.17 -5.35
CA VAL A 71 2.49 -1.53 -4.59
C VAL A 71 2.78 -1.51 -3.08
N ILE A 72 3.22 -2.64 -2.52
CA ILE A 72 3.55 -2.73 -1.09
C ILE A 72 4.81 -1.91 -0.77
N GLY A 73 5.82 -1.95 -1.63
CA GLY A 73 7.04 -1.15 -1.47
C GLY A 73 6.76 0.35 -1.44
N ASN A 74 5.85 0.81 -2.30
CA ASN A 74 5.36 2.20 -2.30
C ASN A 74 4.59 2.54 -1.01
N TYR A 75 3.72 1.63 -0.55
CA TYR A 75 3.01 1.84 0.72
C TYR A 75 3.96 1.92 1.92
N LEU A 76 4.90 0.97 2.03
CA LEU A 76 5.81 0.88 3.17
C LEU A 76 6.84 2.02 3.19
N SER A 77 7.37 2.43 2.02
CA SER A 77 8.28 3.58 1.95
C SER A 77 7.61 4.86 2.44
N ARG A 78 6.32 5.01 2.14
CA ARG A 78 5.47 6.10 2.61
C ARG A 78 5.20 6.03 4.11
N ALA A 79 4.73 4.87 4.60
CA ALA A 79 4.38 4.66 6.00
C ALA A 79 5.61 4.90 6.90
N MET A 80 6.78 4.45 6.47
CA MET A 80 8.05 4.59 7.18
C MET A 80 8.79 5.91 6.87
N ARG A 81 8.23 6.77 6.00
CA ARG A 81 8.85 8.03 5.54
C ARG A 81 10.29 7.86 5.06
N LEU A 82 10.56 6.76 4.37
CA LEU A 82 11.89 6.48 3.82
C LEU A 82 12.20 7.44 2.67
N SER A 83 13.47 7.87 2.59
CA SER A 83 13.94 8.76 1.52
C SER A 83 14.18 8.02 0.19
N GLY A 84 14.05 6.69 0.16
CA GLY A 84 14.32 5.86 -1.01
C GLY A 84 13.40 4.64 -1.08
N PRO A 85 13.39 3.94 -2.24
CA PRO A 85 12.58 2.74 -2.42
C PRO A 85 13.05 1.63 -1.49
N ILE A 86 12.09 0.79 -1.07
CA ILE A 86 12.40 -0.42 -0.30
C ILE A 86 12.99 -1.46 -1.23
N GLU A 87 14.12 -2.05 -0.83
CA GLU A 87 14.75 -3.12 -1.59
C GLU A 87 13.96 -4.41 -1.38
N PRO A 88 13.51 -5.06 -2.46
CA PRO A 88 12.55 -6.15 -2.36
C PRO A 88 13.15 -7.43 -1.74
N GLU A 89 14.48 -7.58 -1.81
CA GLU A 89 15.21 -8.74 -1.26
C GLU A 89 15.61 -8.57 0.21
N ARG A 90 15.48 -7.35 0.75
CA ARG A 90 15.98 -7.03 2.09
C ARG A 90 14.93 -7.36 3.17
N PRO A 91 15.34 -7.87 4.34
CA PRO A 91 14.41 -8.14 5.44
C PRO A 91 13.71 -6.87 5.91
N LEU A 92 12.39 -6.96 6.11
CA LEU A 92 11.54 -5.86 6.55
C LEU A 92 11.92 -5.31 7.93
N SER A 93 12.48 -6.17 8.79
CA SER A 93 13.04 -5.76 10.09
C SER A 93 14.13 -4.70 9.97
N THR A 94 14.89 -4.68 8.86
CA THR A 94 15.94 -3.68 8.62
C THR A 94 15.38 -2.27 8.43
N TYR A 95 14.12 -2.16 7.98
CA TYR A 95 13.43 -0.89 7.77
C TYR A 95 12.73 -0.39 9.03
N GLY A 96 12.85 -1.10 10.16
CA GLY A 96 12.22 -0.72 11.42
C GLY A 96 10.72 -0.98 11.47
N ILE A 97 10.21 -1.93 10.67
CA ILE A 97 8.80 -2.34 10.77
C ILE A 97 8.58 -2.99 12.13
N ASP A 98 7.85 -2.29 12.99
CA ASP A 98 7.49 -2.70 14.34
C ASP A 98 6.08 -3.29 14.39
N SER A 99 5.62 -3.65 15.59
CA SER A 99 4.28 -4.23 15.78
C SER A 99 3.16 -3.27 15.38
N LEU A 100 3.32 -1.95 15.58
CA LEU A 100 2.28 -0.98 15.23
C LEU A 100 2.19 -0.77 13.72
N ALA A 101 3.31 -0.54 13.06
CA ALA A 101 3.36 -0.44 11.60
C ALA A 101 2.87 -1.72 10.92
N ALA A 102 3.19 -2.90 11.48
CA ALA A 102 2.69 -4.17 10.99
C ALA A 102 1.17 -4.31 11.13
N VAL A 103 0.57 -3.83 12.22
CA VAL A 103 -0.90 -3.83 12.39
C VAL A 103 -1.58 -2.90 11.38
N GLU A 104 -1.04 -1.71 11.15
CA GLU A 104 -1.56 -0.77 10.16
C GLU A 104 -1.46 -1.34 8.74
N PHE A 105 -0.29 -1.88 8.40
CA PHE A 105 -0.08 -2.54 7.12
C PHE A 105 -1.06 -3.71 6.93
N ARG A 106 -1.24 -4.57 7.94
CA ARG A 106 -2.20 -5.68 7.90
C ARG A 106 -3.63 -5.20 7.60
N ASN A 107 -4.06 -4.12 8.26
CA ASN A 107 -5.39 -3.55 8.06
C ASN A 107 -5.54 -2.98 6.65
N TRP A 108 -4.52 -2.28 6.17
CA TRP A 108 -4.49 -1.75 4.81
C TRP A 108 -4.53 -2.87 3.76
N VAL A 109 -3.71 -3.92 3.90
CA VAL A 109 -3.72 -5.09 3.01
C VAL A 109 -5.09 -5.75 2.98
N ARG A 110 -5.75 -5.89 4.13
CA ARG A 110 -7.09 -6.47 4.21
C ARG A 110 -8.13 -5.60 3.51
N LEU A 111 -8.04 -4.27 3.63
CA LEU A 111 -8.98 -3.33 3.02
C LEU A 111 -8.79 -3.23 1.51
N GLU A 112 -7.54 -3.08 1.06
CA GLU A 112 -7.22 -2.82 -0.35
C GLU A 112 -7.06 -4.09 -1.17
N LEU A 113 -6.47 -5.16 -0.62
CA LEU A 113 -6.19 -6.40 -1.36
C LEU A 113 -7.09 -7.57 -0.95
N GLY A 114 -7.85 -7.44 0.14
CA GLY A 114 -8.71 -8.51 0.65
C GLY A 114 -7.97 -9.66 1.34
N ALA A 115 -6.65 -9.56 1.54
CA ALA A 115 -5.86 -10.63 2.14
C ALA A 115 -5.82 -10.53 3.68
N ALA A 116 -6.11 -11.63 4.36
CA ALA A 116 -5.98 -11.73 5.81
C ALA A 116 -4.60 -12.28 6.21
N LEU A 117 -3.74 -11.42 6.76
CA LEU A 117 -2.42 -11.78 7.29
C LEU A 117 -2.41 -11.75 8.82
N PHE A 118 -1.46 -12.45 9.45
CA PHE A 118 -1.12 -12.23 10.85
C PHE A 118 -0.03 -11.17 10.99
N VAL A 119 -0.02 -10.45 12.12
CA VAL A 119 1.04 -9.45 12.41
C VAL A 119 2.42 -10.10 12.44
N LEU A 120 2.50 -11.32 13.00
CA LEU A 120 3.74 -12.09 13.03
C LEU A 120 4.29 -12.32 11.62
N ASP A 121 3.44 -12.75 10.67
CA ASP A 121 3.84 -13.01 9.27
C ASP A 121 4.50 -11.78 8.62
N ILE A 122 4.11 -10.57 9.03
CA ILE A 122 4.66 -9.31 8.52
C ILE A 122 6.01 -9.01 9.19
N THR A 123 6.07 -9.08 10.52
CA THR A 123 7.28 -8.76 11.29
C THR A 123 8.42 -9.77 11.09
N THR A 124 8.10 -11.02 10.78
CA THR A 124 9.08 -12.09 10.57
C THR A 124 9.32 -12.40 9.10
N ALA A 125 8.77 -11.59 8.19
CA ALA A 125 8.95 -11.82 6.76
C ALA A 125 10.44 -11.65 6.36
N PRO A 126 11.03 -12.63 5.67
CA PRO A 126 12.44 -12.60 5.29
C PRO A 126 12.73 -11.57 4.19
N SER A 127 11.74 -11.26 3.36
CA SER A 127 11.84 -10.28 2.28
C SER A 127 10.46 -9.76 1.87
N LEU A 128 10.43 -8.63 1.18
CA LEU A 128 9.20 -8.08 0.61
C LEU A 128 8.60 -9.01 -0.46
N ILE A 129 9.44 -9.71 -1.22
CA ILE A 129 9.00 -10.70 -2.23
C ILE A 129 8.25 -11.85 -1.56
N SER A 130 8.81 -12.41 -0.48
CA SER A 130 8.18 -13.52 0.26
C SER A 130 6.83 -13.11 0.88
N LEU A 131 6.74 -11.87 1.35
CA LEU A 131 5.49 -11.32 1.88
C LEU A 131 4.44 -11.12 0.76
N SER A 132 4.84 -10.60 -0.39
CA SER A 132 3.96 -10.44 -1.57
C SER A 132 3.43 -11.79 -2.06
N ASP A 133 4.28 -12.81 -2.13
CA ASP A 133 3.87 -14.17 -2.52
C ASP A 133 2.84 -14.75 -1.55
N ARG A 134 3.07 -14.56 -0.23
CA ARG A 134 2.11 -14.96 0.79
C ARG A 134 0.77 -14.22 0.67
N ILE A 135 0.77 -12.93 0.34
CA ILE A 135 -0.46 -12.17 0.10
C ILE A 135 -1.22 -12.74 -1.09
N VAL A 136 -0.55 -12.95 -2.22
CA VAL A 136 -1.15 -13.51 -3.43
C VAL A 136 -1.79 -14.87 -3.14
N SER A 137 -1.09 -15.76 -2.43
CA SER A 137 -1.61 -17.07 -2.02
C SER A 137 -2.85 -16.95 -1.12
N LYS A 138 -2.89 -15.95 -0.22
CA LYS A 138 -4.04 -15.72 0.66
C LYS A 138 -5.24 -15.16 -0.08
N VAL A 139 -5.04 -14.31 -1.09
CA VAL A 139 -6.13 -13.79 -1.92
C VAL A 139 -6.76 -14.89 -2.78
N ASP A 140 -5.97 -15.80 -3.33
CA ASP A 140 -6.49 -16.92 -4.14
C ASP A 140 -7.27 -17.96 -3.31
N SER A 141 -6.99 -18.02 -2.00
CA SER A 141 -7.65 -18.94 -1.07
C SER A 141 -9.02 -18.45 -0.56
N VAL A 142 -9.43 -17.22 -0.90
CA VAL A 142 -10.69 -16.58 -0.47
C VAL A 142 -11.70 -16.59 -1.60
#